data_AF-A0A661FRU0-F1
#
_entry.id   AF-A0A661FRU0-F1
#
_cell.length_a   1.000
_cell.length_b   1.000
_cell.length_c   1.000
_cell.angle_alpha   90.00
_cell.angle_beta   90.00
_cell.angle_gamma   90.00
#
_symmetry.space_group_name_H-M   'P 1'
#
loop_
_entity.id
_entity.type
_entity.pdbx_description
1 polymer ?
#
loop_
_entity_poly.entity_id
_entity_poly.type
_entity_poly.pdbx_seq_one_letter_code
_entity_poly.pdbx_strand_id
1 'polypeptide(L)'
;MTLKRFRQVAAVAIALTAVCVSAYAQKTVYKWVDEDGVVHFSEAPPGEENTADTETLVIPKSPPAPAPAPPVAKPATVSQESDKNQSKQPVAEAPPVFEKIDITKMSIADLDLRCDEAREKMIAPLREAEIAKCKQDKSHDPAWCERFNADYGDGGRTVSGSIRPRMFDDLPECVEAMQEQNRRR
;
A
#
# COMPACT_ATOMS: atom_id res chain seq x y z
N MET A 1 12.02 -37.73 -47.58
CA MET A 1 12.37 -37.98 -46.14
C MET A 1 11.94 -36.86 -45.17
N THR A 2 11.32 -35.76 -45.62
CA THR A 2 11.02 -34.58 -44.77
C THR A 2 9.75 -34.68 -43.93
N LEU A 3 8.64 -35.20 -44.49
CA LEU A 3 7.32 -35.20 -43.84
C LEU A 3 7.26 -35.99 -42.51
N LYS A 4 7.98 -37.13 -42.44
CA LYS A 4 8.03 -37.98 -41.23
C LYS A 4 8.81 -37.31 -40.09
N ARG A 5 9.87 -36.56 -40.41
CA ARG A 5 10.65 -35.76 -39.44
C ARG A 5 9.81 -34.60 -38.91
N PHE A 6 9.07 -33.90 -39.78
CA PHE A 6 8.18 -32.80 -39.36
C PHE A 6 7.08 -33.27 -38.39
N ARG A 7 6.43 -34.43 -38.67
CA ARG A 7 5.43 -35.01 -37.76
C ARG A 7 6.03 -35.43 -36.41
N GLN A 8 7.28 -35.91 -36.36
CA GLN A 8 7.93 -36.27 -35.10
C GLN A 8 8.39 -35.04 -34.30
N VAL A 9 8.91 -34.00 -34.94
CA VAL A 9 9.25 -32.74 -34.26
C VAL A 9 7.99 -32.07 -33.69
N ALA A 10 6.89 -32.04 -34.44
CA ALA A 10 5.61 -31.52 -33.94
C ALA A 10 5.06 -32.33 -32.75
N ALA A 11 5.10 -33.66 -32.81
CA ALA A 11 4.65 -34.52 -31.72
C ALA A 11 5.49 -34.36 -30.45
N VAL A 12 6.82 -34.25 -30.58
CA VAL A 12 7.72 -34.00 -29.43
C VAL A 12 7.50 -32.60 -28.84
N ALA A 13 7.31 -31.57 -29.67
CA ALA A 13 7.04 -30.22 -29.20
C ALA A 13 5.73 -30.12 -28.41
N ILE A 14 4.66 -30.77 -28.89
CA ILE A 14 3.35 -30.83 -28.20
C ILE A 14 3.46 -31.62 -26.89
N ALA A 15 4.23 -32.72 -26.86
CA ALA A 15 4.47 -33.46 -25.63
C ALA A 15 5.26 -32.65 -24.60
N LEU A 16 6.26 -31.88 -25.04
CA LEU A 16 7.06 -31.01 -24.16
C LEU A 16 6.25 -29.87 -23.56
N THR A 17 5.38 -29.21 -24.34
CA THR A 17 4.53 -28.13 -23.83
C THR A 17 3.44 -28.66 -22.89
N ALA A 18 2.89 -29.85 -23.14
CA ALA A 18 1.90 -30.47 -22.24
C ALA A 18 2.47 -30.77 -20.84
N VAL A 19 3.75 -31.16 -20.73
CA VAL A 19 4.41 -31.43 -19.45
C VAL A 19 4.61 -30.15 -18.62
N CYS A 20 4.86 -29.00 -19.25
CA CYS A 20 5.13 -27.75 -18.53
C CYS A 20 3.90 -27.10 -17.87
N VAL A 21 2.67 -27.54 -18.16
CA VAL A 21 1.43 -26.92 -17.65
C VAL A 21 1.03 -27.45 -16.27
N SER A 22 1.57 -28.60 -15.82
CA SER A 22 1.14 -29.27 -14.59
C SER A 22 1.71 -28.71 -13.28
N ALA A 23 2.58 -27.69 -13.32
CA ALA A 23 3.31 -27.18 -12.15
C ALA A 23 2.71 -25.94 -11.48
N TYR A 24 1.52 -25.47 -11.90
CA TYR A 24 0.83 -24.34 -11.25
C TYR A 24 0.14 -24.79 -9.97
N ALA A 25 0.87 -24.80 -8.85
CA ALA A 25 0.27 -24.87 -7.53
C ALA A 25 -0.58 -23.61 -7.28
N GLN A 26 -1.91 -23.73 -7.42
CA GLN A 26 -2.86 -22.66 -7.14
C GLN A 26 -2.97 -22.46 -5.63
N LYS A 27 -2.03 -21.67 -5.07
CA LYS A 27 -2.03 -21.32 -3.65
C LYS A 27 -3.12 -20.30 -3.37
N THR A 28 -4.33 -20.78 -3.08
CA THR A 28 -5.46 -19.95 -2.68
C THR A 28 -5.25 -19.46 -1.25
N VAL A 29 -4.86 -18.19 -1.11
CA VAL A 29 -4.82 -17.53 0.20
C VAL A 29 -6.23 -17.10 0.58
N TYR A 30 -6.79 -17.75 1.60
CA TYR A 30 -8.11 -17.43 2.13
C TYR A 30 -7.99 -16.32 3.18
N LYS A 31 -8.88 -15.33 3.09
CA LYS A 31 -9.00 -14.22 4.04
C LYS A 31 -10.35 -14.30 4.74
N TRP A 32 -10.36 -14.18 6.06
CA TRP A 32 -11.59 -13.99 6.84
C TRP A 32 -11.38 -12.96 7.95
N VAL A 33 -12.45 -12.62 8.64
CA VAL A 33 -12.49 -11.71 9.79
C VAL A 33 -13.07 -12.48 10.96
N ASP A 34 -12.46 -12.41 12.13
CA ASP A 34 -12.98 -13.03 13.36
C ASP A 34 -13.97 -12.10 14.11
N GLU A 35 -14.53 -12.59 15.22
CA GLU A 35 -15.51 -11.86 16.04
C GLU A 35 -14.94 -10.56 16.65
N ASP A 36 -13.61 -10.50 16.86
CA ASP A 36 -12.90 -9.31 17.36
C ASP A 36 -12.54 -8.32 16.24
N GLY A 37 -12.90 -8.63 14.98
CA GLY A 37 -12.66 -7.79 13.81
C GLY A 37 -11.25 -7.92 13.21
N VAL A 38 -10.45 -8.89 13.66
CA VAL A 38 -9.08 -9.12 13.18
C VAL A 38 -9.11 -9.89 11.87
N VAL A 39 -8.33 -9.43 10.90
CA VAL A 39 -8.19 -10.07 9.58
C VAL A 39 -7.15 -11.18 9.66
N HIS A 40 -7.56 -12.41 9.36
CA HIS A 40 -6.67 -13.57 9.26
C HIS A 40 -6.47 -13.99 7.80
N PHE A 41 -5.32 -14.60 7.53
CA PHE A 41 -4.96 -15.19 6.24
C PHE A 41 -4.42 -16.60 6.45
N SER A 42 -4.90 -17.57 5.68
CA SER A 42 -4.37 -18.95 5.69
C SER A 42 -4.43 -19.61 4.31
N GLU A 43 -3.65 -20.67 4.16
CA GLU A 43 -3.47 -21.44 2.93
C GLU A 43 -4.29 -22.76 2.94
N ALA A 44 -5.06 -22.99 4.02
CA ALA A 44 -5.97 -24.12 4.18
C ALA A 44 -7.41 -23.64 4.45
N PRO A 45 -8.45 -24.34 3.94
CA PRO A 45 -9.84 -23.94 4.11
C PRO A 45 -10.32 -24.16 5.57
N PRO A 46 -11.16 -23.28 6.13
CA PRO A 46 -11.68 -23.41 7.48
C PRO A 46 -12.79 -24.48 7.53
N GLY A 47 -12.40 -25.74 7.74
CA GLY A 47 -13.35 -26.84 7.66
C GLY A 47 -12.82 -28.26 7.84
N GLU A 48 -11.70 -28.48 8.52
CA GLU A 48 -11.41 -29.79 9.12
C GLU A 48 -10.40 -29.69 10.26
N GLU A 49 -10.71 -30.36 11.37
CA GLU A 49 -9.99 -30.39 12.64
C GLU A 49 -8.53 -30.85 12.46
N ASN A 50 -7.59 -29.91 12.45
CA ASN A 50 -6.17 -30.21 12.62
C ASN A 50 -5.57 -29.26 13.64
N THR A 51 -5.33 -29.79 14.83
CA THR A 51 -4.37 -29.27 15.80
C THR A 51 -2.96 -29.37 15.22
N ALA A 52 -2.65 -28.50 14.27
CA ALA A 52 -1.29 -28.30 13.77
C ALA A 52 -0.52 -27.45 14.78
N ASP A 53 0.61 -27.96 15.24
CA ASP A 53 1.38 -27.42 16.37
C ASP A 53 1.65 -25.92 16.23
N THR A 54 1.28 -25.16 17.26
CA THR A 54 1.70 -23.77 17.41
C THR A 54 3.20 -23.75 17.71
N GLU A 55 4.06 -23.76 16.68
CA GLU A 55 5.47 -23.39 16.82
C GLU A 55 5.55 -21.87 17.09
N THR A 56 5.15 -21.51 18.31
CA THR A 56 5.38 -20.21 18.89
C THR A 56 6.89 -20.06 18.99
N LEU A 57 7.49 -19.13 18.24
CA LEU A 57 8.92 -18.85 18.37
C LEU A 57 9.17 -18.19 19.74
N VAL A 58 9.35 -19.02 20.77
CA VAL A 58 9.63 -18.57 22.13
C VAL A 58 11.00 -17.92 22.15
N ILE A 59 11.03 -16.58 22.13
CA ILE A 59 12.24 -15.80 22.38
C ILE A 59 12.64 -16.07 23.83
N PRO A 60 13.78 -16.75 24.10
CA PRO A 60 14.18 -17.03 25.47
C PRO A 60 14.55 -15.72 26.17
N LYS A 61 13.96 -15.49 27.33
CA LYS A 61 14.26 -14.33 28.18
C LYS A 61 15.74 -14.39 28.61
N SER A 62 16.58 -13.50 28.07
CA SER A 62 17.99 -13.42 28.45
C SER A 62 18.17 -13.24 29.97
N PRO A 63 19.19 -13.88 30.58
CA PRO A 63 19.48 -13.77 32.01
C PRO A 63 19.98 -12.36 32.37
N PRO A 64 19.82 -11.92 33.63
CA PRO A 64 20.23 -10.59 34.07
C PRO A 64 21.76 -10.45 34.10
N ALA A 65 22.28 -9.37 33.50
CA ALA A 65 23.69 -9.04 33.52
C ALA A 65 24.13 -8.40 34.86
N PRO A 66 25.37 -8.64 35.33
CA PRO A 66 25.89 -8.05 36.56
C PRO A 66 26.28 -6.57 36.41
N ALA A 67 26.43 -5.88 37.55
CA ALA A 67 26.62 -4.43 37.67
C ALA A 67 27.97 -3.89 37.09
N PRO A 68 28.06 -2.58 36.76
CA PRO A 68 29.04 -2.06 35.79
C PRO A 68 30.36 -1.54 36.40
N ALA A 69 31.38 -1.43 35.53
CA ALA A 69 32.64 -0.73 35.79
C ALA A 69 32.91 0.40 34.75
N PRO A 70 33.77 1.40 35.03
CA PRO A 70 33.81 2.68 34.28
C PRO A 70 34.49 2.64 32.89
N PRO A 71 34.33 3.70 32.05
CA PRO A 71 34.39 3.58 30.58
C PRO A 71 35.63 4.20 29.90
N VAL A 72 36.05 3.65 28.74
CA VAL A 72 36.87 4.35 27.73
C VAL A 72 36.53 3.87 26.29
N ALA A 73 36.43 4.84 25.36
CA ALA A 73 36.43 4.74 23.88
C ALA A 73 35.19 4.20 23.11
N LYS A 74 34.84 4.95 22.05
CA LYS A 74 33.81 4.72 21.02
C LYS A 74 34.44 4.00 19.79
N PRO A 75 33.71 3.61 18.70
CA PRO A 75 32.29 3.84 18.38
C PRO A 75 31.49 2.64 17.77
N ALA A 76 30.14 2.71 17.79
CA ALA A 76 29.24 2.56 16.62
C ALA A 76 27.76 2.22 16.98
N THR A 77 26.82 2.98 16.39
CA THR A 77 25.57 2.51 15.74
C THR A 77 24.40 1.89 16.56
N VAL A 78 23.33 2.71 16.71
CA VAL A 78 21.87 2.40 16.57
C VAL A 78 21.00 1.95 17.78
N SER A 79 19.76 2.46 17.75
CA SER A 79 18.56 2.25 18.61
C SER A 79 18.67 2.78 20.06
N GLN A 80 17.83 3.71 20.54
CA GLN A 80 16.34 3.74 20.61
C GLN A 80 15.76 2.56 21.40
N GLU A 81 15.70 2.68 22.74
CA GLU A 81 14.45 2.89 23.53
C GLU A 81 14.75 2.87 25.05
N SER A 82 14.03 3.54 25.97
CA SER A 82 12.85 4.45 25.92
C SER A 82 13.04 5.62 26.94
N ASP A 83 12.12 6.60 27.03
CA ASP A 83 11.06 6.67 28.08
C ASP A 83 10.46 8.08 28.36
N LYS A 84 9.14 8.06 28.61
CA LYS A 84 8.25 9.08 29.21
C LYS A 84 8.81 10.47 29.61
N ASN A 85 8.23 11.51 28.99
CA ASN A 85 7.56 12.56 29.78
C ASN A 85 6.32 13.08 29.05
N GLN A 86 5.23 13.29 29.78
CA GLN A 86 3.89 13.55 29.27
C GLN A 86 3.51 15.03 29.45
N SER A 87 3.25 15.75 28.36
CA SER A 87 2.70 17.11 28.41
C SER A 87 1.53 17.31 27.45
N LYS A 88 0.40 16.71 27.84
CA LYS A 88 -0.94 17.33 27.86
C LYS A 88 -1.23 18.44 26.82
N GLN A 89 -1.85 18.06 25.71
CA GLN A 89 -2.88 18.87 25.03
C GLN A 89 -4.12 17.99 24.76
N PRO A 90 -5.34 18.57 24.75
CA PRO A 90 -6.56 17.80 24.98
C PRO A 90 -7.11 17.17 23.69
N VAL A 91 -7.13 15.84 23.64
CA VAL A 91 -7.99 15.10 22.70
C VAL A 91 -9.41 15.10 23.28
N ALA A 92 -10.15 16.15 22.98
CA ALA A 92 -11.52 16.37 23.47
C ALA A 92 -12.45 16.88 22.35
N GLU A 93 -12.39 16.23 21.19
CA GLU A 93 -13.59 15.98 20.41
C GLU A 93 -13.44 14.58 19.80
N ALA A 94 -14.52 13.81 19.74
CA ALA A 94 -14.47 12.51 19.07
C ALA A 94 -14.11 12.72 17.58
N PRO A 95 -13.44 11.77 16.91
CA PRO A 95 -13.42 11.80 15.44
C PRO A 95 -14.88 11.93 14.99
N PRO A 96 -15.18 12.80 14.00
CA PRO A 96 -16.54 12.92 13.51
C PRO A 96 -16.99 11.51 13.15
N VAL A 97 -18.12 11.09 13.73
CA VAL A 97 -18.74 9.82 13.38
C VAL A 97 -18.80 9.83 11.86
N PHE A 98 -18.10 8.89 11.21
CA PHE A 98 -18.18 8.73 9.77
C PHE A 98 -19.61 8.30 9.48
N GLU A 99 -20.48 9.30 9.32
CA GLU A 99 -21.87 9.14 8.97
C GLU A 99 -21.86 8.30 7.71
N LYS A 100 -22.48 7.11 7.77
CA LYS A 100 -22.38 6.12 6.70
C LYS A 100 -23.17 6.64 5.49
N ILE A 101 -22.51 7.48 4.69
CA ILE A 101 -23.08 8.05 3.48
C ILE A 101 -23.41 6.88 2.56
N ASP A 102 -24.68 6.74 2.23
CA ASP A 102 -25.16 5.71 1.32
C ASP A 102 -24.76 6.05 -0.12
N ILE A 103 -23.52 5.69 -0.47
CA ILE A 103 -22.91 5.91 -1.79
C ILE A 103 -23.76 5.37 -2.94
N THR A 104 -24.61 4.37 -2.69
CA THR A 104 -25.46 3.75 -3.73
C THR A 104 -26.55 4.71 -4.24
N LYS A 105 -26.92 5.73 -3.45
CA LYS A 105 -27.91 6.75 -3.78
C LYS A 105 -27.33 8.01 -4.42
N MET A 106 -26.00 8.18 -4.38
CA MET A 106 -25.31 9.35 -4.94
C MET A 106 -25.24 9.27 -6.48
N SER A 107 -25.14 10.40 -7.18
CA SER A 107 -24.80 10.37 -8.60
C SER A 107 -23.31 10.03 -8.79
N ILE A 108 -22.94 9.57 -9.98
CA ILE A 108 -21.51 9.32 -10.29
C ILE A 108 -20.70 10.62 -10.15
N ALA A 109 -21.25 11.77 -10.54
CA ALA A 109 -20.59 13.07 -10.39
C ALA A 109 -20.35 13.45 -8.93
N ASP A 110 -21.26 13.11 -8.01
CA ASP A 110 -21.07 13.38 -6.58
C ASP A 110 -20.01 12.46 -5.96
N LEU A 111 -19.86 11.23 -6.48
CA LEU A 111 -18.82 10.28 -6.06
C LEU A 111 -17.45 10.69 -6.60
N ASP A 112 -17.38 11.10 -7.87
CA ASP A 112 -16.17 11.65 -8.49
C ASP A 112 -15.71 12.92 -7.73
N LEU A 113 -16.62 13.83 -7.39
CA LEU A 113 -16.33 15.02 -6.58
C LEU A 113 -15.76 14.65 -5.19
N ARG A 114 -16.33 13.65 -4.51
CA ARG A 114 -15.82 13.18 -3.21
C ARG A 114 -14.42 12.57 -3.32
N CYS A 115 -14.12 11.85 -4.40
CA CYS A 115 -12.77 11.38 -4.70
C CYS A 115 -11.81 12.57 -4.86
N ASP A 116 -12.13 13.56 -5.69
CA ASP A 116 -11.26 14.70 -5.93
C ASP A 116 -11.06 15.56 -4.66
N GLU A 117 -12.10 15.77 -3.83
CA GLU A 117 -11.97 16.42 -2.51
C GLU A 117 -11.07 15.64 -1.53
N ALA A 118 -11.17 14.30 -1.52
CA ALA A 118 -10.32 13.45 -0.68
C ALA A 118 -8.85 13.52 -1.15
N ARG A 119 -8.63 13.50 -2.47
CA ARG A 119 -7.31 13.66 -3.08
C ARG A 119 -6.69 15.01 -2.76
N GLU A 120 -7.41 16.11 -2.92
CA GLU A 120 -6.86 17.45 -2.68
C GLU A 120 -6.42 17.65 -1.21
N LYS A 121 -7.12 17.06 -0.24
CA LYS A 121 -6.69 17.06 1.18
C LYS A 121 -5.33 16.38 1.39
N MET A 122 -5.02 15.35 0.60
CA MET A 122 -3.74 14.63 0.65
C MET A 122 -2.64 15.30 -0.17
N ILE A 123 -3.02 15.97 -1.28
CA ILE A 123 -2.08 16.58 -2.23
C ILE A 123 -1.63 17.96 -1.77
N ALA A 124 -2.53 18.80 -1.26
CA ALA A 124 -2.23 20.16 -0.80
C ALA A 124 -0.97 20.26 0.10
N PRO A 125 -0.80 19.47 1.18
CA PRO A 125 0.40 19.56 2.01
C PRO A 125 1.69 19.11 1.28
N LEU A 126 1.60 18.18 0.32
CA LEU A 126 2.75 17.77 -0.49
C LEU A 126 3.12 18.83 -1.54
N ARG A 127 2.11 19.43 -2.17
CA ARG A 127 2.22 20.56 -3.10
C ARG A 127 2.89 21.75 -2.42
N GLU A 128 2.46 22.10 -1.20
CA GLU A 128 3.10 23.12 -0.37
C GLU A 128 4.54 22.78 0.01
N ALA A 129 4.82 21.52 0.39
CA ALA A 129 6.17 21.08 0.73
C ALA A 129 7.14 21.16 -0.45
N GLU A 130 6.73 20.77 -1.66
CA GLU A 130 7.56 20.89 -2.87
C GLU A 130 7.72 22.36 -3.32
N ILE A 131 6.70 23.21 -3.16
CA ILE A 131 6.85 24.67 -3.34
C ILE A 131 7.88 25.24 -2.35
N ALA A 132 7.80 24.87 -1.07
CA ALA A 132 8.72 25.33 -0.03
C ALA A 132 10.16 24.87 -0.29
N LYS A 133 10.35 23.62 -0.72
CA LYS A 133 11.65 23.06 -1.13
C LYS A 133 12.20 23.76 -2.38
N CYS A 134 11.37 24.00 -3.39
CA CYS A 134 11.74 24.79 -4.56
C CYS A 134 12.24 26.19 -4.18
N LYS A 135 11.54 26.88 -3.26
CA LYS A 135 11.92 28.22 -2.77
C LYS A 135 13.21 28.24 -1.94
N GLN A 136 13.67 27.10 -1.41
CA GLN A 136 14.96 26.98 -0.72
C GLN A 136 16.13 26.89 -1.72
N ASP A 137 15.88 26.31 -2.89
CA ASP A 137 16.83 26.35 -4.01
C ASP A 137 16.79 27.73 -4.67
N LYS A 138 17.88 28.50 -4.50
CA LYS A 138 17.99 29.89 -4.98
C LYS A 138 18.06 30.01 -6.52
N SER A 139 17.87 28.91 -7.24
CA SER A 139 17.82 28.85 -8.71
C SER A 139 16.56 29.50 -9.31
N HIS A 140 15.49 29.67 -8.54
CA HIS A 140 14.19 30.13 -9.04
C HIS A 140 13.53 31.22 -8.19
N ASP A 141 12.75 32.08 -8.84
CA ASP A 141 11.91 33.08 -8.17
C ASP A 141 10.72 32.40 -7.43
N PRO A 142 10.29 32.90 -6.26
CA PRO A 142 9.19 32.31 -5.50
C PRO A 142 7.88 32.11 -6.29
N ALA A 143 7.53 33.04 -7.18
CA ALA A 143 6.33 32.94 -7.99
C ALA A 143 6.51 31.95 -9.17
N TRP A 144 7.75 31.65 -9.59
CA TRP A 144 8.01 30.53 -10.49
C TRP A 144 7.73 29.20 -9.80
N CYS A 145 8.21 29.00 -8.57
CA CYS A 145 7.99 27.76 -7.80
C CYS A 145 6.50 27.46 -7.57
N GLU A 146 5.69 28.48 -7.30
CA GLU A 146 4.23 28.36 -7.15
C GLU A 146 3.55 27.92 -8.45
N ARG A 147 3.87 28.57 -9.58
CA ARG A 147 3.30 28.21 -10.89
C ARG A 147 3.77 26.83 -11.37
N PHE A 148 5.02 26.47 -11.11
CA PHE A 148 5.62 25.22 -11.57
C PHE A 148 5.08 23.99 -10.83
N ASN A 149 4.74 24.12 -9.55
CA ASN A 149 4.19 23.03 -8.74
C ASN A 149 2.65 23.13 -8.60
N ALA A 150 1.98 24.02 -9.32
CA ALA A 150 0.52 24.20 -9.21
C ALA A 150 -0.25 22.92 -9.54
N ASP A 151 0.23 22.13 -10.50
CA ASP A 151 -0.32 20.84 -10.95
C ASP A 151 0.35 19.62 -10.26
N TYR A 152 1.04 19.84 -9.15
CA TYR A 152 1.65 18.74 -8.41
C TYR A 152 0.54 17.82 -7.86
N GLY A 153 0.62 16.53 -8.17
CA GLY A 153 -0.34 15.50 -7.77
C GLY A 153 -1.42 15.16 -8.81
N ASP A 154 -1.70 16.05 -9.76
CA ASP A 154 -2.88 15.96 -10.64
C ASP A 154 -2.71 14.96 -11.80
N GLY A 155 -1.46 14.58 -12.09
CA GLY A 155 -1.10 13.66 -13.17
C GLY A 155 -1.14 14.34 -14.56
N GLY A 156 -1.41 13.55 -15.61
CA GLY A 156 -1.61 14.06 -16.98
C GLY A 156 -0.44 13.78 -17.93
N ARG A 157 -0.34 14.56 -19.01
CA ARG A 157 0.71 14.40 -20.03
C ARG A 157 1.82 15.42 -19.84
N THR A 158 3.05 14.92 -19.77
CA THR A 158 4.26 15.76 -19.83
C THR A 158 4.48 16.33 -21.23
N VAL A 159 5.33 17.35 -21.34
CA VAL A 159 5.73 17.95 -22.62
C VAL A 159 6.43 16.97 -23.58
N SER A 160 7.05 15.90 -23.04
CA SER A 160 7.65 14.80 -23.83
C SER A 160 6.64 13.70 -24.21
N GLY A 161 5.36 13.85 -23.84
CA GLY A 161 4.28 12.91 -24.16
C GLY A 161 4.11 11.76 -23.16
N SER A 162 5.07 11.55 -22.24
CA SER A 162 4.97 10.57 -21.15
C SER A 162 3.81 10.89 -20.20
N ILE A 163 3.14 9.86 -19.68
CA ILE A 163 2.08 10.00 -18.67
C ILE A 163 2.71 10.17 -17.29
N ARG A 164 2.31 11.23 -16.57
CA ARG A 164 2.43 11.30 -15.11
C ARG A 164 1.19 10.63 -14.51
N PRO A 165 1.34 9.59 -13.67
CA PRO A 165 0.19 9.05 -12.94
C PRO A 165 -0.38 10.14 -12.02
N ARG A 166 -1.69 10.11 -11.83
CA ARG A 166 -2.38 10.96 -10.86
C ARG A 166 -2.14 10.34 -9.47
N MET A 167 -1.86 11.17 -8.47
CA MET A 167 -1.61 10.69 -7.11
C MET A 167 -2.93 10.40 -6.39
N PHE A 168 -2.91 9.45 -5.44
CA PHE A 168 -4.03 9.12 -4.55
C PHE A 168 -5.30 8.61 -5.23
N ASP A 169 -5.18 7.95 -6.39
CA ASP A 169 -6.30 7.24 -7.04
C ASP A 169 -6.76 5.99 -6.26
N ASP A 170 -5.98 5.55 -5.28
CA ASP A 170 -6.20 4.40 -4.39
C ASP A 170 -6.92 4.73 -3.08
N LEU A 171 -7.30 6.00 -2.86
CA LEU A 171 -8.13 6.39 -1.72
C LEU A 171 -9.50 5.67 -1.74
N PRO A 172 -10.08 5.33 -0.58
CA PRO A 172 -11.31 4.55 -0.52
C PRO A 172 -12.47 5.24 -1.26
N GLU A 173 -12.59 6.57 -1.19
CA GLU A 173 -13.59 7.34 -1.93
C GLU A 173 -13.44 7.19 -3.46
N CYS A 174 -12.21 7.15 -3.95
CA CYS A 174 -11.89 6.98 -5.38
C CYS A 174 -12.13 5.54 -5.85
N VAL A 175 -11.78 4.56 -5.02
CA VAL A 175 -12.04 3.14 -5.30
C VAL A 175 -13.55 2.85 -5.31
N GLU A 176 -14.30 3.40 -4.35
CA GLU A 176 -15.77 3.32 -4.30
C GLU A 176 -16.42 3.97 -5.53
N ALA A 177 -16.02 5.20 -5.89
CA ALA A 177 -16.51 5.88 -7.08
C ALA A 177 -16.27 5.07 -8.37
N MET A 178 -15.06 4.51 -8.53
CA MET A 178 -14.69 3.69 -9.68
C MET A 178 -15.47 2.36 -9.74
N GLN A 179 -15.64 1.68 -8.61
CA GLN A 179 -16.44 0.45 -8.53
C GLN A 179 -17.91 0.72 -8.87
N GLU A 180 -18.48 1.79 -8.33
CA GLU A 180 -19.87 2.17 -8.58
C GLU A 180 -20.09 2.63 -10.03
N GLN A 181 -19.13 3.36 -10.62
CA GLN A 181 -19.15 3.72 -12.04
C GLN A 181 -19.09 2.46 -12.93
N ASN A 182 -18.25 1.48 -12.59
CA ASN A 182 -18.19 0.20 -13.29
C ASN A 182 -19.46 -0.65 -13.11
N ARG A 183 -20.17 -0.51 -11.99
CA ARG A 183 -21.46 -1.19 -11.73
C ARG A 183 -22.63 -0.59 -12.52
N ARG A 184 -22.55 0.70 -12.89
CA ARG A 184 -23.60 1.43 -13.65
C ARG A 184 -23.36 1.48 -15.17
N ARG A 185 -22.24 0.95 -15.67
CA ARG A 185 -21.91 0.83 -17.10
C ARG A 185 -22.41 -0.48 -17.71
#